data_AF-A0A2G9TBQ6-F1
#
_entry.id   AF-A0A2G9TBQ6-F1
#
_cell.length_a   1.000
_cell.length_b   1.000
_cell.length_c   1.000
_cell.angle_alpha   90.00
_cell.angle_beta   90.00
_cell.angle_gamma   90.00
#
_symmetry.space_group_name_H-M   'P 1'
#
loop_
_entity.id
_entity.type
_entity.pdbx_description
1 polymer ?
#
loop_
_entity_poly.entity_id
_entity_poly.type
_entity_poly.pdbx_seq_one_letter_code
_entity_poly.pdbx_strand_id
1 'polypeptide(L)' 'MTKILSGYFDTTIGYKGESASYKRICESINLNPAEVLFLTDVETAKNALPSDSVIAIAKRLLIAESDGHLKVPFPLCLKF' A
#
# COMPACT_ATOMS: atom_id res chain seq x y z
N MET A 1 -4.75 -21.18 -7.35
CA MET A 1 -4.95 -19.77 -7.75
C MET A 1 -4.60 -18.89 -6.54
N THR A 2 -3.36 -18.43 -6.48
CA THR A 2 -2.77 -17.81 -5.29
C THR A 2 -3.42 -16.43 -5.08
N LYS A 3 -4.24 -16.27 -4.02
CA LYS A 3 -4.82 -14.97 -3.63
C LYS A 3 -3.73 -14.12 -2.99
N ILE A 4 -2.86 -13.53 -3.81
CA ILE A 4 -1.73 -12.70 -3.34
C ILE A 4 -2.23 -11.32 -2.85
N LEU A 5 -3.42 -10.90 -3.30
CA LEU A 5 -4.01 -9.62 -2.93
C LEU A 5 -5.20 -9.83 -1.99
N SER A 6 -5.17 -9.13 -0.86
CA SER A 6 -6.22 -9.16 0.16
C SER A 6 -7.30 -8.09 -0.05
N GLY A 7 -7.09 -7.14 -0.96
CA GLY A 7 -8.01 -6.04 -1.24
C GLY A 7 -7.56 -5.18 -2.43
N TYR A 8 -8.46 -4.31 -2.89
CA TYR A 8 -8.23 -3.39 -3.99
C TYR A 8 -8.90 -2.04 -3.69
N PHE A 9 -8.19 -0.95 -4.01
CA PHE A 9 -8.68 0.41 -3.84
C PHE A 9 -8.53 1.19 -5.15
N ASP A 10 -9.60 1.89 -5.54
CA ASP A 10 -9.62 2.77 -6.72
C ASP A 10 -9.85 4.23 -6.33
N THR A 11 -10.13 5.07 -7.33
CA THR A 11 -10.35 6.51 -7.15
C THR A 11 -11.59 6.85 -6.31
N THR A 12 -12.50 5.90 -6.03
CA THR A 12 -13.63 6.13 -5.13
C THR A 12 -13.18 6.42 -3.70
N ILE A 13 -12.02 5.93 -3.27
CA ILE A 13 -11.44 6.25 -1.96
C ILE A 13 -10.71 7.61 -1.93
N GLY A 14 -10.41 8.15 -3.12
CA GLY A 14 -9.74 9.43 -3.36
C GLY A 14 -8.41 9.30 -4.13
N TYR A 15 -7.86 10.43 -4.60
CA TYR A 15 -6.71 10.46 -5.50
C TYR A 15 -5.37 10.16 -4.80
N LYS A 16 -4.33 9.79 -5.56
CA LYS A 16 -2.97 9.48 -5.03
C LYS A 16 -2.27 10.68 -4.39
N GLY A 17 -2.63 11.90 -4.76
CA GLY A 17 -2.05 13.13 -4.21
C GLY A 17 -2.71 13.61 -2.91
N GLU A 18 -3.78 12.93 -2.45
CA GLU A 18 -4.56 13.38 -1.31
C GLU A 18 -4.27 12.55 -0.07
N SER A 19 -3.86 13.21 1.02
CA SER A 19 -3.56 12.55 2.30
C SER A 19 -4.76 11.82 2.89
N ALA A 20 -5.95 12.39 2.73
CA ALA A 20 -7.20 11.78 3.18
C ALA A 20 -7.43 10.39 2.58
N SER A 21 -6.98 10.16 1.34
CA SER A 21 -7.15 8.87 0.68
C SER A 21 -6.36 7.75 1.34
N TYR A 22 -5.13 8.02 1.77
CA TYR A 22 -4.29 7.03 2.45
C TYR A 22 -4.80 6.73 3.87
N LYS A 23 -5.34 7.75 4.56
CA LYS A 23 -6.00 7.56 5.85
C LYS A 23 -7.22 6.65 5.73
N ARG A 24 -8.09 6.88 4.74
CA ARG A 24 -9.25 6.02 4.48
C ARG A 24 -8.88 4.59 4.13
N ILE A 25 -7.78 4.40 3.39
CA ILE A 25 -7.25 3.05 3.09
C ILE A 25 -6.86 2.35 4.39
N CYS A 26 -6.08 3.01 5.25
CA CYS A 26 -5.67 2.47 6.56
C CYS A 26 -6.87 2.14 7.45
N GLU A 27 -7.87 3.02 7.51
CA GLU A 27 -9.14 2.78 8.21
C GLU A 27 -9.89 1.57 7.63
N SER A 28 -9.97 1.46 6.31
CA SER A 28 -10.65 0.35 5.62
C SER A 28 -10.01 -1.01 5.90
N ILE A 29 -8.70 -1.08 6.09
CA ILE A 29 -7.98 -2.32 6.42
C ILE A 29 -7.75 -2.47 7.93
N ASN A 30 -8.22 -1.51 8.73
CA ASN A 30 -8.07 -1.44 10.18
C ASN A 30 -6.62 -1.57 10.68
N LEU A 31 -5.70 -0.83 10.05
CA LEU A 31 -4.28 -0.81 10.42
C LEU A 31 -3.74 0.61 10.53
N ASN A 32 -2.74 0.78 11.39
CA ASN A 32 -2.08 2.07 11.54
C ASN A 32 -1.26 2.37 10.25
N PRO A 33 -1.23 3.61 9.74
CA PRO A 33 -0.36 3.98 8.62
C PRO A 33 1.11 3.56 8.77
N ALA A 34 1.64 3.54 10.00
CA ALA A 34 3.00 3.08 10.29
C ALA A 34 3.22 1.57 10.06
N GLU A 35 2.14 0.79 10.02
CA GLU A 35 2.13 -0.67 9.78
C GLU A 35 1.85 -1.01 8.31
N VAL A 36 1.73 -0.01 7.44
CA VAL A 36 1.37 -0.20 6.03
C VAL A 36 2.51 0.26 5.15
N LEU A 37 2.99 -0.64 4.27
CA LEU A 37 3.94 -0.29 3.22
C LEU A 37 3.17 0.13 1.96
N PHE A 38 3.26 1.42 1.63
CA PHE A 38 2.72 1.94 0.39
C PHE A 38 3.76 1.82 -0.73
N LEU A 39 3.40 1.09 -1.78
CA LEU A 39 4.21 0.95 -2.99
C LEU A 39 3.60 1.76 -4.12
N THR A 40 4.38 2.69 -4.67
CA THR A 40 3.93 3.59 -5.74
C THR A 40 5.07 3.88 -6.69
N ASP A 41 4.79 4.13 -7.97
CA ASP A 41 5.77 4.65 -8.92
C ASP A 41 5.78 6.19 -8.98
N VAL A 42 4.84 6.83 -8.28
CA VAL A 42 4.62 8.28 -8.31
C VAL A 42 5.19 8.95 -7.06
N GLU A 43 6.11 9.89 -7.24
CA GLU A 43 6.79 10.61 -6.16
C GLU A 43 5.87 11.54 -5.35
N THR A 44 4.81 12.08 -5.96
CA THR A 44 3.88 13.01 -5.30
C THR A 44 3.14 12.38 -4.12
N ALA A 45 3.04 11.05 -4.09
CA ALA A 45 2.48 10.30 -2.97
C ALA A 45 3.24 10.52 -1.66
N LYS A 46 4.55 10.83 -1.71
CA LYS A 46 5.37 11.10 -0.51
C LYS A 46 4.83 12.26 0.32
N ASN A 47 4.30 13.29 -0.34
CA ASN A 47 3.74 14.45 0.36
C ASN A 47 2.31 14.23 0.86
N ALA A 48 1.63 13.22 0.31
CA ALA A 48 0.28 12.87 0.70
C ALA A 48 0.26 11.89 1.87
N LEU A 49 1.25 11.00 1.98
CA LEU A 49 1.29 10.02 3.05
C LEU A 49 1.45 10.67 4.44
N PRO A 50 0.79 10.11 5.47
CA PRO A 50 1.06 10.48 6.86
C PRO A 50 2.54 10.31 7.18
N SER A 51 3.11 11.21 7.99
CA SER A 51 4.55 11.27 8.30
C SER A 51 5.15 9.96 8.83
N ASP A 52 4.35 9.15 9.53
CA ASP A 52 4.79 7.89 10.13
C ASP A 52 4.69 6.69 9.19
N SER A 53 4.23 6.89 7.95
CA SER A 53 4.02 5.80 6.98
C SER A 53 5.31 5.40 6.28
N VAL A 54 5.43 4.11 5.94
CA VAL A 54 6.54 3.62 5.12
C VAL A 54 6.15 3.67 3.64
N ILE A 55 6.94 4.39 2.84
CA ILE A 55 6.77 4.46 1.38
C ILE A 55 7.96 3.82 0.67
N ALA A 56 7.67 2.96 -0.29
CA ALA A 56 8.63 2.50 -1.27
C ALA A 56 8.23 3.01 -2.66
N ILE A 57 9.19 3.60 -3.38
CA ILE A 57 8.99 4.01 -4.77
C ILE A 57 9.69 2.99 -5.67
N ALA A 58 8.91 2.21 -6.42
CA ALA A 58 9.48 1.16 -7.28
C ALA A 58 8.68 1.02 -8.58
N LYS A 59 9.40 0.88 -9.70
CA LYS A 59 8.82 0.59 -11.02
C LYS A 59 8.53 -0.90 -11.25
N ARG A 60 9.10 -1.76 -10.41
CA ARG A 60 8.93 -3.21 -10.48
C ARG A 60 8.92 -3.79 -9.07
N LEU A 61 7.86 -4.50 -8.73
CA LEU A 61 7.80 -5.36 -7.56
C LEU A 61 8.09 -6.79 -7.99
N LEU A 62 9.11 -7.41 -7.41
CA LEU A 62 9.37 -8.83 -7.55
C LEU A 62 8.99 -9.49 -6.23
N ILE A 63 7.97 -10.35 -6.29
CA ILE A 63 7.56 -11.18 -5.17
C ILE A 63 8.17 -12.56 -5.40
N ALA A 64 9.23 -12.89 -4.66
CA ALA A 64 9.84 -14.22 -4.71
C ALA A 64 9.20 -15.09 -3.62
N GLU A 65 8.62 -16.22 -4.01
CA GLU A 65 8.14 -17.23 -3.05
C GLU A 65 9.35 -18.07 -2.59
N SER A 66 9.52 -18.25 -1.28
CA SER A 66 10.35 -19.31 -0.71
C SER A 66 9.39 -20.36 -0.19
N ASP A 67 9.35 -21.55 -0.79
CA ASP A 67 8.53 -22.73 -0.48
C ASP A 67 7.64 -22.65 0.78
N GLY A 68 6.50 -21.96 0.67
CA GLY A 68 5.50 -21.87 1.74
C GLY A 68 5.22 -20.45 2.23
N HIS A 69 4.11 -19.89 1.74
CA HIS A 69 3.39 -18.72 2.26
C HIS A 69 4.29 -17.52 2.62
N LEU A 70 4.48 -16.64 1.63
CA LEU A 70 5.13 -15.34 1.81
C LEU A 70 4.48 -14.57 2.98
N LYS A 71 5.18 -14.53 4.12
CA LYS A 71 4.84 -13.61 5.22
C LYS A 71 5.44 -12.26 4.88
N VAL A 72 4.72 -11.45 4.13
CA VAL A 72 4.99 -10.00 4.17
C VAL A 72 4.66 -9.53 5.59
N PRO A 73 5.61 -8.91 6.32
CA PRO A 73 5.35 -8.47 7.69
C PRO A 73 4.28 -7.37 7.78
N PHE A 74 3.91 -6.79 6.63
CA PHE A 74 2.95 -5.70 6.49
C PHE A 74 2.02 -5.97 5.31
N PRO A 75 0.74 -5.58 5.37
CA PRO A 75 -0.13 -5.61 4.19
C PRO A 75 0.45 -4.71 3.09
N LEU A 76 0.53 -5.24 1.87
CA LEU A 76 0.89 -4.43 0.71
C LEU A 76 -0.37 -3.73 0.18
N CYS A 77 -0.38 -2.40 0.19
CA CYS A 77 -1.44 -1.63 -0.46
C CYS A 77 -0.93 -1.08 -1.80
N LEU A 78 -1.48 -1.61 -2.89
CA LEU A 78 -1.23 -1.12 -4.24
C LEU A 78 -2.33 -0.12 -4.62
N LYS A 79 -1.95 1.12 -4.91
CA LYS A 79 -2.88 2.14 -5.41
C LYS A 79 -2.62 2.40 -6.89
N PHE A 80 -3.67 2.27 -7.73
CA PHE A 80 -3.61 2.52 -9.18
C PHE A 80 -3.65 3.99 -9.52
#